data_AF-A0A7W6A283-F1
#
_entry.id   AF-A0A7W6A283-F1
#
_cell.length_a   1.000
_cell.length_b   1.000
_cell.length_c   1.000
_cell.angle_alpha   90.00
_cell.angle_beta   90.00
_cell.angle_gamma   90.00
#
_symmetry.space_group_name_H-M   'P 1'
#
loop_
_entity.id
_entity.type
_entity.pdbx_description
1 polymer ?
#
loop_
_entity_poly.entity_id
_entity_poly.type
_entity_poly.pdbx_seq_one_letter_code
_entity_poly.pdbx_strand_id
1 'polypeptide(L)'
;MTELRGFPVYQQATDNSCWAATARAVLNYYGAGGGAVYASDQALGVAWQTASPSANPSHADINVQQSAAGALLDLGVNNAMDDAALPTWDEIVQQIDQGFPMLTIISGQPLAPGQARNPAAQQGHWMVIVGYQVIEGQQALIVMDPSYGRDFEYKQFDPAVCGPFPQGTPTQYWQNTSYLDPPAAAARLETPKSDS
;
A
#
# COMPACT_ATOMS: atom_id res chain seq x y z
N MET A 1 8.49 13.38 12.82
CA MET A 1 7.59 12.27 12.45
C MET A 1 6.51 12.88 11.61
N THR A 2 6.30 12.34 10.41
CA THR A 2 5.23 12.72 9.50
C THR A 2 4.45 11.45 9.17
N GLU A 3 3.14 11.48 9.36
CA GLU A 3 2.24 10.37 9.09
C GLU A 3 0.96 10.92 8.43
N LEU A 4 0.39 10.16 7.51
CA LEU A 4 -0.87 10.48 6.86
C LEU A 4 -2.01 10.40 7.88
N ARG A 5 -2.36 11.56 8.43
CA ARG A 5 -3.41 11.68 9.44
C ARG A 5 -4.72 11.08 8.94
N GLY A 6 -5.29 10.17 9.73
CA GLY A 6 -6.58 9.53 9.43
C GLY A 6 -6.49 8.36 8.44
N PHE A 7 -5.27 7.93 8.06
CA PHE A 7 -5.12 6.69 7.30
C PHE A 7 -5.63 5.50 8.15
N PRO A 8 -6.52 4.65 7.60
CA PRO A 8 -7.10 3.57 8.37
C PRO A 8 -6.12 2.39 8.55
N VAL A 9 -6.16 1.79 9.73
CA VAL A 9 -5.48 0.52 10.03
C VAL A 9 -6.52 -0.60 9.98
N TYR A 10 -6.25 -1.62 9.16
CA TYR A 10 -7.14 -2.76 8.98
C TYR A 10 -6.37 -4.07 9.15
N GLN A 11 -7.01 -5.04 9.78
CA GLN A 11 -6.54 -6.43 9.73
C GLN A 11 -7.08 -7.11 8.47
N GLN A 12 -6.26 -7.95 7.84
CA GLN A 12 -6.69 -8.87 6.79
C GLN A 12 -7.68 -9.90 7.36
N ALA A 13 -8.75 -10.17 6.63
CA ALA A 13 -9.81 -11.09 7.06
C ALA A 13 -9.39 -12.57 6.98
N THR A 14 -8.46 -12.90 6.09
CA THR A 14 -7.88 -14.22 5.84
C THR A 14 -6.37 -14.08 5.62
N ASP A 15 -5.63 -15.19 5.77
CA ASP A 15 -4.18 -15.25 5.55
C ASP A 15 -3.74 -14.77 4.17
N ASN A 16 -4.63 -14.83 3.17
CA ASN A 16 -4.34 -14.48 1.78
C ASN A 16 -4.97 -13.15 1.33
N SER A 17 -5.52 -12.37 2.25
CA SER A 17 -6.28 -11.14 1.92
C SER A 17 -5.53 -9.83 2.19
N CYS A 18 -4.19 -9.87 2.40
CA CYS A 18 -3.39 -8.65 2.56
C CYS A 18 -3.58 -7.66 1.39
N TRP A 19 -3.77 -8.18 0.18
CA TRP A 19 -4.03 -7.38 -1.01
C TRP A 19 -5.34 -6.57 -0.90
N ALA A 20 -6.38 -7.19 -0.34
CA ALA A 20 -7.70 -6.59 -0.21
C ALA A 20 -7.70 -5.59 0.95
N ALA A 21 -7.06 -5.93 2.07
CA ALA A 21 -6.97 -5.07 3.24
C ALA A 21 -6.20 -3.77 2.95
N THR A 22 -5.08 -3.87 2.23
CA THR A 22 -4.25 -2.71 1.85
C THR A 22 -4.94 -1.83 0.81
N ALA A 23 -5.52 -2.43 -0.24
CA ALA A 23 -6.31 -1.69 -1.23
C ALA A 23 -7.52 -1.00 -0.58
N ARG A 24 -8.19 -1.67 0.37
CA ARG A 24 -9.32 -1.11 1.13
C ARG A 24 -8.88 0.07 1.97
N ALA A 25 -7.72 -0.02 2.62
CA ALA A 25 -7.18 1.08 3.42
C ALA A 25 -6.92 2.32 2.57
N VAL A 26 -6.26 2.16 1.42
CA VAL A 26 -6.00 3.25 0.46
C VAL A 26 -7.31 3.85 -0.06
N LEU A 27 -8.24 3.04 -0.53
CA LEU A 27 -9.50 3.52 -1.09
C LEU A 27 -10.36 4.22 -0.04
N ASN A 28 -10.40 3.72 1.20
CA ASN A 28 -11.14 4.37 2.29
C ASN A 28 -10.46 5.67 2.75
N TYR A 29 -9.13 5.74 2.71
CA TYR A 29 -8.39 6.97 2.97
C TYR A 29 -8.77 8.07 1.98
N TYR A 30 -8.75 7.77 0.68
CA TYR A 30 -9.24 8.70 -0.35
C TYR A 30 -10.76 8.89 -0.30
N GLY A 31 -11.50 7.87 0.12
CA GLY A 31 -12.95 7.84 0.25
C GLY A 31 -13.48 8.77 1.35
N ALA A 32 -12.69 9.07 2.38
CA ALA A 32 -13.02 10.08 3.38
C ALA A 32 -13.25 11.48 2.76
N GLY A 33 -12.69 11.73 1.56
CA GLY A 33 -12.97 12.90 0.72
C GLY A 33 -14.23 12.79 -0.15
N GLY A 34 -15.15 11.86 0.13
CA GLY A 34 -16.39 11.66 -0.62
C GLY A 34 -16.34 10.59 -1.72
N GLY A 35 -15.34 9.71 -1.69
CA GLY A 35 -15.23 8.53 -2.56
C GLY A 35 -15.89 7.27 -1.99
N ALA A 36 -15.72 6.14 -2.69
CA ALA A 36 -16.25 4.85 -2.24
C ALA A 36 -15.54 4.39 -0.94
N VAL A 37 -16.33 3.83 -0.01
CA VAL A 37 -15.83 3.26 1.25
C VAL A 37 -16.27 1.80 1.33
N TYR A 38 -15.30 0.91 1.53
CA TYR A 38 -15.52 -0.53 1.62
C TYR A 38 -15.47 -0.98 3.08
N ALA A 39 -16.53 -1.69 3.51
CA ALA A 39 -16.66 -2.15 4.89
C ALA A 39 -15.76 -3.36 5.23
N SER A 40 -15.36 -4.16 4.23
CA SER A 40 -14.58 -5.40 4.42
C SER A 40 -13.73 -5.73 3.20
N ASP A 41 -12.77 -6.64 3.38
CA ASP A 41 -11.94 -7.17 2.28
C ASP A 41 -12.82 -7.85 1.22
N GLN A 42 -13.84 -8.59 1.64
CA GLN A 42 -14.82 -9.23 0.74
C GLN A 42 -15.61 -8.19 -0.08
N ALA A 43 -16.01 -7.08 0.55
CA ALA A 43 -16.73 -6.01 -0.14
C ALA A 43 -15.86 -5.36 -1.23
N LEU A 44 -14.56 -5.17 -0.95
CA LEU A 44 -13.61 -4.69 -1.95
C LEU A 44 -13.42 -5.72 -3.08
N GLY A 45 -13.25 -7.00 -2.77
CA GLY A 45 -13.10 -8.04 -3.78
C GLY A 45 -14.28 -8.12 -4.76
N VAL A 46 -15.51 -8.02 -4.26
CA VAL A 46 -16.73 -7.98 -5.10
C VAL A 46 -16.76 -6.74 -5.99
N ALA A 47 -16.34 -5.59 -5.46
CA ALA A 47 -16.26 -4.36 -6.24
C ALA A 47 -15.20 -4.46 -7.35
N TRP A 48 -14.03 -5.02 -7.04
CA TRP A 48 -12.99 -5.25 -8.03
C TRP A 48 -13.41 -6.24 -9.11
N GLN A 49 -14.05 -7.35 -8.75
CA GLN A 49 -14.65 -8.26 -9.74
C GLN A 49 -15.55 -7.49 -10.70
N THR A 50 -16.43 -6.63 -10.18
CA THR A 50 -17.39 -5.86 -11.00
C THR A 50 -16.70 -4.83 -11.88
N ALA A 51 -15.65 -4.16 -11.38
CA ALA A 51 -14.93 -3.11 -12.11
C ALA A 51 -13.93 -3.67 -13.14
N SER A 52 -13.41 -4.88 -12.92
CA SER A 52 -12.40 -5.48 -13.78
C SER A 52 -12.91 -5.71 -15.20
N PRO A 53 -12.11 -5.46 -16.25
CA PRO A 53 -12.54 -5.62 -17.65
C PRO A 53 -13.07 -7.00 -18.02
N SER A 54 -12.62 -8.04 -17.32
CA SER A 54 -12.97 -9.45 -17.55
C SER A 54 -14.06 -9.97 -16.60
N ALA A 55 -14.53 -9.16 -15.65
CA ALA A 55 -15.44 -9.57 -14.58
C ALA A 55 -14.96 -10.84 -13.82
N ASN A 56 -13.65 -10.97 -13.63
CA ASN A 56 -13.02 -12.21 -13.19
C ASN A 56 -13.49 -12.62 -11.78
N PRO A 57 -14.20 -13.76 -11.61
CA PRO A 57 -14.71 -14.19 -10.32
C PRO A 57 -13.65 -14.39 -9.23
N SER A 58 -12.40 -14.67 -9.60
CA SER A 58 -11.34 -14.84 -8.60
C SER A 58 -10.95 -13.54 -7.90
N HIS A 59 -11.31 -12.37 -8.43
CA HIS A 59 -11.11 -11.08 -7.75
C HIS A 59 -11.99 -10.94 -6.51
N ALA A 60 -13.11 -11.66 -6.43
CA ALA A 60 -13.96 -11.68 -5.25
C ALA A 60 -13.53 -12.73 -4.21
N ASP A 61 -12.64 -13.66 -4.55
CA ASP A 61 -12.20 -14.69 -3.61
C ASP A 61 -11.03 -14.20 -2.75
N ILE A 62 -11.34 -13.71 -1.55
CA ILE A 62 -10.33 -13.22 -0.60
C ILE A 62 -9.47 -14.33 0.02
N ASN A 63 -9.73 -15.61 -0.26
CA ASN A 63 -8.87 -16.71 0.16
C ASN A 63 -7.75 -16.98 -0.83
N VAL A 64 -7.74 -16.29 -1.98
CA VAL A 64 -6.71 -16.38 -3.00
C VAL A 64 -5.89 -15.10 -2.98
N GLN A 65 -4.57 -15.26 -3.05
CA GLN A 65 -3.68 -14.12 -3.17
C GLN A 65 -3.86 -13.43 -4.52
N GLN A 66 -3.92 -12.11 -4.49
CA GLN A 66 -4.13 -11.28 -5.67
C GLN A 66 -3.25 -10.02 -5.62
N SER A 67 -3.34 -9.19 -6.66
CA SER A 67 -2.63 -7.91 -6.70
C SER A 67 -3.47 -6.78 -6.11
N ALA A 68 -2.97 -6.15 -5.05
CA ALA A 68 -3.54 -4.89 -4.54
C ALA A 68 -3.44 -3.77 -5.58
N ALA A 69 -2.34 -3.70 -6.32
CA ALA A 69 -2.16 -2.69 -7.37
C ALA A 69 -3.15 -2.90 -8.52
N GLY A 70 -3.41 -4.15 -8.92
CA GLY A 70 -4.44 -4.46 -9.91
C GLY A 70 -5.84 -4.00 -9.45
N ALA A 71 -6.19 -4.28 -8.18
CA ALA A 71 -7.45 -3.85 -7.60
C ALA A 71 -7.59 -2.32 -7.58
N LEU A 72 -6.56 -1.61 -7.14
CA LEU A 72 -6.54 -0.14 -7.10
C LEU A 72 -6.71 0.46 -8.49
N LEU A 73 -6.01 -0.06 -9.49
CA LEU A 73 -6.07 0.44 -10.87
C LEU A 73 -7.48 0.29 -11.46
N ASP A 74 -8.06 -0.90 -11.36
CA ASP A 74 -9.42 -1.17 -11.85
C ASP A 74 -10.49 -0.36 -11.07
N LEU A 75 -10.21 -0.01 -9.81
CA LEU A 75 -11.07 0.84 -8.97
C LEU A 75 -10.76 2.34 -9.08
N GLY A 76 -9.94 2.75 -10.05
CA GLY A 76 -9.74 4.15 -10.43
C GLY A 76 -8.66 4.91 -9.63
N VAL A 77 -7.77 4.20 -8.95
CA VAL A 77 -6.57 4.75 -8.31
C VAL A 77 -5.36 4.41 -9.16
N ASN A 78 -4.72 5.43 -9.73
CA ASN A 78 -3.47 5.25 -10.46
C ASN A 78 -2.35 4.83 -9.48
N ASN A 79 -1.48 3.92 -9.92
CA ASN A 79 -0.41 3.38 -9.08
C ASN A 79 0.89 3.15 -9.86
N ALA A 80 1.48 4.23 -10.37
CA ALA A 80 2.72 4.16 -11.15
C ALA A 80 3.88 3.56 -10.33
N MET A 81 4.82 2.94 -11.01
CA MET A 81 6.02 2.32 -10.43
C MET A 81 7.23 2.77 -11.25
N ASP A 82 8.38 2.89 -10.60
CA ASP A 82 9.68 3.08 -11.25
C ASP A 82 10.49 1.77 -11.23
N ASP A 83 11.77 1.84 -11.59
CA ASP A 83 12.67 0.69 -11.61
C ASP A 83 13.18 0.29 -10.20
N ALA A 84 12.98 1.13 -9.19
CA ALA A 84 13.39 0.84 -7.82
C ALA A 84 12.40 -0.13 -7.15
N ALA A 85 12.89 -0.97 -6.23
CA ALA A 85 12.01 -1.83 -5.44
C ALA A 85 11.32 -1.03 -4.31
N LEU A 86 12.11 -0.14 -3.71
CA LEU A 86 11.69 0.90 -2.80
C LEU A 86 12.23 2.24 -3.36
N PRO A 87 11.38 3.28 -3.47
CA PRO A 87 11.78 4.61 -3.85
C PRO A 87 12.86 5.19 -2.94
N THR A 88 13.53 6.22 -3.43
CA THR A 88 14.48 6.97 -2.61
C THR A 88 13.79 7.61 -1.42
N TRP A 89 14.58 7.94 -0.39
CA TRP A 89 14.05 8.62 0.78
C TRP A 89 13.35 9.94 0.41
N ASP A 90 13.92 10.71 -0.50
CA ASP A 90 13.36 12.01 -0.91
C ASP A 90 12.03 11.85 -1.64
N GLU A 91 11.89 10.81 -2.48
CA GLU A 91 10.63 10.48 -3.17
C GLU A 91 9.54 10.08 -2.16
N ILE A 92 9.90 9.30 -1.14
CA ILE A 92 8.97 8.91 -0.07
C ILE A 92 8.52 10.13 0.73
N VAL A 93 9.47 10.98 1.14
CA VAL A 93 9.16 12.22 1.87
C VAL A 93 8.23 13.09 1.04
N GLN A 94 8.53 13.28 -0.24
CA GLN A 94 7.69 14.08 -1.14
C GLN A 94 6.26 13.54 -1.25
N GLN A 95 6.09 12.23 -1.43
CA GLN A 95 4.76 11.61 -1.54
C GLN A 95 3.95 11.77 -0.25
N ILE A 96 4.56 11.46 0.89
CA ILE A 96 3.90 11.56 2.19
C ILE A 96 3.55 13.02 2.53
N ASP A 97 4.44 13.98 2.25
CA ASP A 97 4.20 15.40 2.50
C ASP A 97 3.07 15.96 1.60
N GLN A 98 2.84 15.34 0.43
CA GLN A 98 1.70 15.65 -0.44
C GLN A 98 0.39 14.98 0.01
N GLY A 99 0.43 14.15 1.06
CA GLY A 99 -0.75 13.42 1.54
C GLY A 99 -1.01 12.11 0.81
N PHE A 100 -0.02 11.56 0.10
CA PHE A 100 -0.21 10.38 -0.75
C PHE A 100 0.46 9.14 -0.13
N PRO A 101 -0.31 8.08 0.20
CA PRO A 101 0.25 6.80 0.63
C PRO A 101 0.98 6.11 -0.52
N MET A 102 1.83 5.14 -0.19
CA MET A 102 2.53 4.32 -1.20
C MET A 102 2.23 2.84 -0.98
N LEU A 103 1.78 2.13 -2.01
CA LEU A 103 1.49 0.70 -1.92
C LEU A 103 2.75 -0.11 -2.20
N THR A 104 3.14 -1.00 -1.30
CA THR A 104 4.33 -1.83 -1.46
C THR A 104 4.03 -3.31 -1.31
N ILE A 105 4.79 -4.16 -2.00
CA ILE A 105 4.83 -5.61 -1.80
C ILE A 105 6.23 -6.05 -1.38
N ILE A 106 6.29 -6.97 -0.43
CA ILE A 106 7.53 -7.62 0.01
C ILE A 106 7.47 -9.13 -0.25
N SER A 107 8.63 -9.78 -0.31
CA SER A 107 8.73 -11.23 -0.35
C SER A 107 9.96 -11.74 0.40
N GLY A 108 10.00 -13.05 0.65
CA GLY A 108 11.14 -13.70 1.30
C GLY A 108 12.38 -13.85 0.42
N GLN A 109 12.37 -13.35 -0.82
CA GLN A 109 13.51 -13.40 -1.74
C GLN A 109 13.73 -12.03 -2.39
N PRO A 110 14.99 -11.61 -2.62
CA PRO A 110 15.25 -10.39 -3.39
C PRO A 110 14.77 -10.57 -4.83
N LEU A 111 14.41 -9.47 -5.47
CA LEU A 111 14.20 -9.46 -6.92
C LEU A 111 15.48 -9.88 -7.63
N ALA A 112 15.34 -10.73 -8.65
CA ALA A 112 16.48 -11.08 -9.48
C ALA A 112 16.99 -9.83 -10.23
N PRO A 113 18.31 -9.68 -10.43
CA PRO A 113 18.86 -8.59 -11.25
C PRO A 113 18.20 -8.54 -12.63
N GLY A 114 17.72 -7.37 -13.03
CA GLY A 114 17.03 -7.16 -14.32
C GLY A 114 15.58 -7.64 -14.37
N GLN A 115 15.02 -8.19 -13.28
CA GLN A 115 13.59 -8.50 -13.22
C GLN A 115 12.78 -7.20 -13.16
N ALA A 116 11.89 -7.02 -14.13
CA ALA A 116 10.96 -5.91 -14.16
C ALA A 116 9.99 -5.97 -12.96
N ARG A 117 9.60 -4.79 -12.46
CA ARG A 117 8.54 -4.68 -11.46
C ARG A 117 7.21 -5.09 -12.07
N ASN A 118 6.38 -5.78 -11.28
CA ASN A 118 5.14 -6.35 -11.76
C ASN A 118 3.94 -5.82 -10.96
N PRO A 119 3.12 -4.91 -11.50
CA PRO A 119 1.88 -4.48 -10.85
C PRO A 119 0.86 -5.60 -10.72
N ALA A 120 0.99 -6.69 -11.48
CA ALA A 120 0.16 -7.89 -11.33
C ALA A 120 0.80 -8.93 -10.39
N ALA A 121 1.73 -8.54 -9.51
CA ALA A 121 2.30 -9.46 -8.52
C ALA A 121 1.22 -10.00 -7.58
N GLN A 122 1.10 -11.33 -7.52
CA GLN A 122 0.16 -12.05 -6.65
C GLN A 122 0.91 -12.86 -5.58
N GLN A 123 2.23 -12.77 -5.50
CA GLN A 123 3.05 -13.52 -4.56
C GLN A 123 3.84 -12.55 -3.70
N GLY A 124 3.62 -12.63 -2.38
CA GLY A 124 4.26 -11.77 -1.41
C GLY A 124 3.26 -11.27 -0.38
N HIS A 125 3.64 -10.20 0.31
CA HIS A 125 2.84 -9.55 1.32
C HIS A 125 2.69 -8.06 1.02
N TRP A 126 1.45 -7.60 0.86
CA TRP A 126 1.14 -6.21 0.58
C TRP A 126 1.07 -5.40 1.86
N MET A 127 1.60 -4.17 1.81
CA MET A 127 1.58 -3.20 2.89
C MET A 127 1.44 -1.78 2.32
N VAL A 128 1.24 -0.79 3.17
CA VAL A 128 1.18 0.62 2.75
C VAL A 128 2.17 1.46 3.55
N ILE A 129 3.04 2.20 2.89
CA ILE A 129 3.86 3.24 3.52
C ILE A 129 2.97 4.47 3.70
N VAL A 130 2.84 4.92 4.93
CA VAL A 130 1.92 5.99 5.34
C VAL A 130 2.63 7.12 6.08
N GLY A 131 3.94 7.04 6.22
CA GLY A 131 4.70 8.03 6.96
C GLY A 131 6.17 7.74 7.01
N TYR A 132 6.89 8.67 7.62
CA TYR A 132 8.32 8.57 7.83
C TYR A 132 8.74 9.30 9.12
N GLN A 133 9.91 8.93 9.64
CA GLN A 133 10.54 9.61 10.75
C GLN A 133 12.06 9.48 10.69
N VAL A 134 12.75 10.38 11.38
CA VAL A 134 14.19 10.27 11.63
C VAL A 134 14.39 10.22 13.14
N ILE A 135 14.95 9.12 13.64
CA ILE A 135 15.27 8.92 15.06
C ILE A 135 16.80 8.83 15.18
N GLU A 136 17.41 9.78 15.90
CA GLU A 136 18.86 9.78 16.12
C GLU A 136 19.69 9.71 14.82
N GLY A 137 19.18 10.35 13.75
CA GLY A 137 19.81 10.33 12.42
C GLY A 137 19.50 9.08 11.59
N GLN A 138 18.76 8.10 12.12
CA GLN A 138 18.30 6.93 11.38
C GLN A 138 16.93 7.18 10.75
N GLN A 139 16.84 6.95 9.44
CA GLN A 139 15.61 7.03 8.67
C GLN A 139 14.74 5.80 8.91
N ALA A 140 13.44 6.00 9.14
CA ALA A 140 12.47 4.94 9.29
C ALA A 140 11.15 5.28 8.59
N LEU A 141 10.53 4.25 8.03
CA LEU A 141 9.21 4.27 7.42
C LEU A 141 8.16 3.90 8.47
N ILE A 142 6.97 4.47 8.31
CA ILE A 142 5.76 4.12 9.06
C ILE A 142 4.87 3.35 8.08
N VAL A 143 4.54 2.11 8.43
CA VAL A 143 3.91 1.16 7.51
C VAL A 143 2.65 0.57 8.14
N MET A 144 1.57 0.53 7.37
CA MET A 144 0.40 -0.29 7.67
C MET A 144 0.65 -1.71 7.17
N ASP A 145 0.81 -2.65 8.11
CA ASP A 145 0.79 -4.08 7.83
C ASP A 145 -0.60 -4.67 8.21
N PRO A 146 -1.34 -5.25 7.24
CA PRO A 146 -2.64 -5.84 7.53
C PRO A 146 -2.59 -7.16 8.32
N SER A 147 -1.44 -7.77 8.59
CA SER A 147 -1.33 -9.05 9.32
C SER A 147 -1.89 -8.96 10.75
N TYR A 148 -1.64 -7.83 11.42
CA TYR A 148 -1.97 -7.64 12.84
C TYR A 148 -3.10 -6.66 13.08
N GLY A 149 -3.27 -5.65 12.21
CA GLY A 149 -4.39 -4.71 12.19
C GLY A 149 -4.62 -3.92 13.47
N ARG A 150 -3.56 -3.64 14.24
CA ARG A 150 -3.65 -2.91 15.52
C ARG A 150 -2.98 -1.54 15.47
N ASP A 151 -1.78 -1.48 14.92
CA ASP A 151 -0.95 -0.27 14.90
C ASP A 151 -0.13 -0.19 13.60
N PHE A 152 0.43 0.98 13.33
CA PHE A 152 1.48 1.12 12.33
C PHE A 152 2.79 0.53 12.83
N GLU A 153 3.56 -0.03 11.90
CA GLU A 153 4.88 -0.56 12.15
C GLU A 153 5.97 0.41 11.70
N TYR A 154 7.09 0.38 12.41
CA TYR A 154 8.28 1.15 12.06
C TYR A 154 9.31 0.24 11.39
N LYS A 155 9.70 0.59 10.17
CA LYS A 155 10.74 -0.12 9.43
C LYS A 155 11.93 0.80 9.23
N GLN A 156 13.13 0.35 9.55
CA GLN A 156 14.33 1.10 9.17
C GLN A 156 14.37 1.22 7.65
N PHE A 157 14.69 2.42 7.15
CA PHE A 157 14.83 2.62 5.72
C PHE A 157 16.10 1.91 5.22
N ASP A 158 15.89 0.91 4.38
CA ASP A 158 16.93 0.22 3.62
C ASP A 158 16.33 -0.09 2.23
N PRO A 159 16.89 0.48 1.13
CA PRO A 159 16.36 0.28 -0.21
C PRO A 159 16.33 -1.17 -0.70
N ALA A 160 17.14 -2.05 -0.11
CA ALA A 160 17.23 -3.46 -0.49
C ALA A 160 16.42 -4.37 0.45
N VAL A 161 16.26 -4.00 1.72
CA VAL A 161 15.74 -4.88 2.77
C VAL A 161 14.59 -4.22 3.52
N CYS A 162 13.45 -4.90 3.62
CA CYS A 162 12.35 -4.46 4.49
C CYS A 162 12.61 -4.82 5.96
N GLY A 163 13.41 -5.87 6.18
CA GLY A 163 13.70 -6.45 7.49
C GLY A 163 12.85 -7.70 7.78
N PRO A 164 13.05 -8.36 8.94
CA PRO A 164 12.22 -9.50 9.35
C PRO A 164 10.82 -9.05 9.78
N PHE A 165 9.84 -9.93 9.62
CA PHE A 165 8.46 -9.75 10.04
C PHE A 165 8.05 -10.81 11.07
N PRO A 166 7.63 -10.44 12.29
CA PRO A 166 8.41 -10.28 13.53
C PRO A 166 9.74 -11.09 13.70
N GLN A 167 10.42 -10.84 14.83
CA GLN A 167 11.71 -11.39 15.21
C GLN A 167 11.78 -12.93 15.05
N GLY A 168 12.71 -13.42 14.22
CA GLY A 168 12.91 -14.85 13.96
C GLY A 168 12.37 -15.35 12.62
N THR A 169 11.71 -14.51 11.83
CA THR A 169 11.34 -14.85 10.45
C THR A 169 12.44 -14.54 9.44
N PRO A 170 12.38 -15.15 8.24
CA PRO A 170 13.29 -14.82 7.17
C PRO A 170 13.23 -13.34 6.80
N THR A 171 14.39 -12.76 6.49
CA THR A 171 14.53 -11.42 5.93
C THR A 171 13.57 -11.24 4.75
N GLN A 172 12.81 -10.14 4.78
CA GLN A 172 11.94 -9.75 3.68
C GLN A 172 12.60 -8.66 2.84
N TYR A 173 12.29 -8.67 1.55
CA TYR A 173 12.85 -7.78 0.55
C TYR A 173 11.73 -7.04 -0.16
N TRP A 174 11.92 -5.74 -0.38
CA TRP A 174 11.05 -4.94 -1.23
C TRP A 174 11.01 -5.56 -2.63
N GLN A 175 9.81 -5.81 -3.12
CA GLN A 175 9.60 -6.30 -4.49
C GLN A 175 9.16 -5.19 -5.42
N ASN A 176 8.39 -4.24 -4.90
CA ASN A 176 7.83 -3.17 -5.69
C ASN A 176 7.11 -2.18 -4.78
N THR A 177 7.18 -0.89 -5.12
CA THR A 177 6.41 0.17 -4.47
C THR A 177 5.77 1.04 -5.52
N SER A 178 4.52 1.43 -5.28
CA SER A 178 3.68 2.18 -6.21
C SER A 178 3.41 3.56 -5.63
N TYR A 179 3.63 4.58 -6.44
CA TYR A 179 3.19 5.95 -6.21
C TYR A 179 1.68 6.03 -6.44
N LEU A 180 0.90 6.38 -5.42
CA LEU A 180 -0.55 6.38 -5.52
C LEU A 180 -1.06 7.79 -5.70
N ASP A 181 -1.67 8.08 -6.85
CA ASP A 181 -2.39 9.33 -7.02
C ASP A 181 -3.83 9.19 -6.49
N PRO A 182 -4.40 10.23 -5.87
CA PRO A 182 -5.82 10.22 -5.54
C PRO A 182 -6.64 10.05 -6.83
N PRO A 183 -7.81 9.39 -6.77
CA PRO A 183 -8.73 9.36 -7.90
C PRO A 183 -9.03 10.79 -8.36
N ALA A 184 -9.21 11.00 -9.67
CA ALA A 184 -9.49 12.34 -10.22
C ALA A 184 -10.70 13.06 -9.56
N ALA A 185 -11.63 12.29 -8.96
CA ALA A 185 -12.75 12.82 -8.18
C ALA A 185 -12.36 13.34 -6.78
N ALA A 186 -11.31 12.78 -6.16
CA ALA A 186 -10.82 13.15 -4.82
C ALA A 186 -9.80 14.30 -4.85
N ALA A 187 -9.12 14.54 -5.98
CA ALA A 187 -8.16 15.63 -6.18
C ALA A 187 -8.76 17.06 -6.08
N ARG A 188 -10.06 17.20 -5.78
CA ARG A 188 -10.76 18.48 -5.64
C ARG A 188 -10.88 18.99 -4.20
N LEU A 189 -10.36 18.28 -3.21
CA LEU A 189 -10.37 18.68 -1.82
C LEU A 189 -8.95 19.01 -1.35
N GLU A 190 -8.34 20.05 -1.93
CA GLU A 190 -7.22 20.68 -1.24
C GLU A 190 -7.72 21.27 0.08
N THR A 191 -7.15 20.79 1.17
CA THR A 191 -7.25 21.42 2.49
C THR A 191 -6.78 22.86 2.36
N PRO A 192 -7.52 23.86 2.89
CA PRO A 192 -7.00 25.22 2.96
C PRO A 192 -5.70 25.17 3.74
N LYS A 193 -4.62 25.71 3.17
CA LYS A 193 -3.43 26.07 3.96
C LYS A 193 -3.94 26.95 5.10
N SER A 194 -3.82 26.46 6.33
CA SER A 194 -3.98 27.33 7.49
C SER A 194 -2.74 28.21 7.51
N ASP A 195 -2.90 29.46 7.09
CA ASP A 195 -1.90 30.49 7.37
C ASP A 195 -1.83 30.64 8.91
N SER A 196 -0.69 30.24 9.48
CA SER A 196 -0.27 30.54 10.84
C SER A 196 1.15 31.04 10.83
#